data_AF-A0AAD7GTJ8-F1
#
_entry.id   AF-A0AAD7GTJ8-F1
#
_cell.length_a   1.000
_cell.length_b   1.000
_cell.length_c   1.000
_cell.angle_alpha   90.00
_cell.angle_beta   90.00
_cell.angle_gamma   90.00
#
_symmetry.space_group_name_H-M   'P 1'
#
loop_
_entity.id
_entity.type
_entity.pdbx_description
1 polymer ?
#
loop_
_entity_poly.entity_id
_entity_poly.type
_entity_poly.pdbx_seq_one_letter_code
_entity_poly.pdbx_strand_id
1 'polypeptide(L)' 'YRFCPGTIALREIWRYQKSTKLLIHKLPFQHIVREIARDFKTDLHFQSSAMMALQEAAEA' A
#
# COMPACT_ATOMS: atom_id res chain seq x y z
N TYR A 1 -27.82 -9.92 -15.62
CA TYR A 1 -26.76 -9.57 -16.58
C TYR A 1 -25.41 -9.78 -15.91
N ARG A 2 -24.47 -10.52 -16.52
CA ARG A 2 -23.15 -10.81 -15.96
C ARG A 2 -22.11 -10.38 -16.99
N PHE A 3 -21.08 -9.65 -16.56
CA PHE A 3 -19.99 -9.27 -17.45
C PHE A 3 -19.18 -10.50 -17.85
N CYS A 4 -18.65 -10.49 -19.07
CA CYS A 4 -17.74 -11.53 -19.54
C CYS A 4 -16.50 -11.61 -18.63
N PRO A 5 -15.94 -12.81 -18.44
CA PRO A 5 -14.67 -12.96 -17.73
C PRO A 5 -13.61 -12.07 -18.41
N GLY A 6 -12.82 -11.35 -17.61
CA GLY A 6 -11.80 -10.42 -18.10
C GLY A 6 -12.27 -8.98 -18.31
N THR A 7 -13.56 -8.72 -18.56
CA THR A 7 -14.06 -7.34 -18.75
C THR A 7 -13.89 -6.47 -17.49
N ILE A 8 -14.16 -7.05 -16.31
CA ILE A 8 -14.00 -6.34 -15.02
C ILE A 8 -12.52 -6.16 -14.70
N ALA A 9 -11.70 -7.20 -14.91
CA ALA A 9 -10.26 -7.15 -14.66
C ALA A 9 -9.57 -6.09 -15.50
N LEU A 10 -9.87 -6.01 -16.81
CA LEU A 10 -9.35 -4.95 -17.66
C LEU A 10 -9.76 -3.57 -17.15
N ARG A 11 -11.05 -3.39 -16.80
CA ARG A 11 -11.53 -2.12 -16.25
C ARG A 11 -10.79 -1.71 -14.97
N GLU A 12 -10.49 -2.66 -14.09
CA GLU A 12 -9.72 -2.43 -12.87
C GLU A 12 -8.27 -2.06 -13.18
N ILE A 13 -7.60 -2.77 -14.10
CA ILE A 13 -6.24 -2.43 -14.55
C ILE A 13 -6.20 -1.00 -15.08
N TRP A 14 -7.10 -0.64 -15.99
CA TRP A 14 -7.18 0.71 -16.54
C TRP A 14 -7.47 1.76 -15.45
N ARG A 15 -8.30 1.44 -14.46
CA ARG A 15 -8.60 2.32 -13.33
C ARG A 15 -7.35 2.56 -12.47
N TYR A 16 -6.63 1.50 -12.09
CA TYR A 16 -5.46 1.61 -11.23
C TYR A 16 -4.26 2.23 -11.95
N GLN A 17 -4.05 1.94 -13.23
CA GLN A 17 -3.01 2.59 -14.03
C GLN A 17 -3.23 4.10 -14.20
N LYS A 18 -4.50 4.56 -14.22
CA LYS A 18 -4.81 5.99 -14.34
C LYS A 18 -4.61 6.77 -13.03
N SER A 19 -4.54 6.10 -11.88
CA SER A 19 -4.48 6.77 -10.58
C SER A 19 -3.23 6.39 -9.80
N THR A 20 -2.62 7.35 -9.11
CA THR A 20 -1.44 7.14 -8.25
C THR A 20 -1.82 6.94 -6.78
N LYS A 21 -3.01 6.36 -6.53
CA LYS A 21 -3.47 6.15 -5.15
C LYS A 21 -2.83 4.89 -4.60
N LEU A 22 -2.37 4.98 -3.36
CA LEU A 22 -1.90 3.83 -2.61
C LEU A 22 -3.01 2.77 -2.51
N LEU A 23 -2.67 1.53 -2.84
CA LEU A 23 -3.58 0.39 -2.87
C LEU A 23 -3.69 -0.27 -1.50
N ILE A 24 -2.62 -0.23 -0.70
CA ILE A 24 -2.61 -0.80 0.65
C ILE A 24 -3.14 0.24 1.64
N HIS A 25 -4.01 -0.20 2.56
CA HIS A 25 -4.48 0.67 3.63
C HIS A 25 -3.32 1.08 4.55
N LYS A 26 -3.31 2.35 4.96
CA LYS A 26 -2.22 2.93 5.75
C LYS A 26 -2.01 2.26 7.12
N LEU A 27 -3.10 1.87 7.80
CA LEU A 27 -3.03 1.27 9.13
C LEU A 27 -2.35 -0.11 9.14
N PRO A 28 -2.76 -1.10 8.30
CA PRO A 28 -2.07 -2.39 8.27
C PRO A 28 -0.63 -2.27 7.78
N PHE A 29 -0.35 -1.42 6.79
CA PHE A 29 1.03 -1.12 6.38
C PHE A 29 1.84 -0.58 7.57
N GLN A 30 1.24 0.31 8.37
CA GLN A 30 1.88 0.86 9.54
C GLN A 30 2.17 -0.16 10.63
N HIS A 31 1.29 -1.12 10.86
CA HIS A 31 1.52 -2.19 11.82
C HIS A 31 2.71 -3.06 11.41
N ILE A 32 2.78 -3.47 10.14
CA ILE A 32 3.85 -4.34 9.63
C ILE A 32 5.21 -3.65 9.73
N VAL A 33 5.31 -2.37 9.33
CA VAL A 33 6.57 -1.62 9.44
C VAL A 33 7.04 -1.52 10.89
N ARG A 34 6.13 -1.32 11.86
CA ARG A 34 6.48 -1.26 13.28
C ARG A 34 6.86 -2.61 13.85
N GLU A 35 6.21 -3.68 13.40
CA GLU A 35 6.54 -5.05 13.78
C GLU A 35 7.97 -5.37 13.35
N ILE A 36 8.31 -5.16 12.08
CA ILE A 36 9.66 -5.38 11.55
C ILE A 36 10.68 -4.48 12.27
N ALA A 37 10.35 -3.21 12.49
CA ALA A 37 11.27 -2.27 13.15
C ALA A 37 11.59 -2.67 14.60
N ARG A 38 10.64 -3.30 15.29
CA ARG A 38 10.80 -3.75 16.68
C ARG A 38 11.88 -4.84 16.80
N ASP A 39 12.04 -5.67 15.78
CA ASP A 39 13.08 -6.70 15.73
C ASP A 39 14.50 -6.11 15.65
N PHE A 40 14.64 -4.89 15.12
CA PHE A 40 15.92 -4.18 15.06
C PHE A 40 16.16 -3.30 16.29
N LYS A 41 15.13 -2.57 16.76
CA LYS A 41 15.22 -1.68 17.92
C LYS A 41 13.83 -1.41 18.51
N THR A 42 13.70 -1.59 19.82
CA THR A 42 12.41 -1.55 20.54
C THR A 42 11.79 -0.16 20.66
N ASP A 43 12.59 0.91 20.66
CA ASP A 43 12.14 2.28 20.95
C ASP A 43 12.27 3.23 19.74
N LEU A 44 11.75 2.79 18.59
CA LEU A 44 11.75 3.59 17.37
C LEU A 44 10.44 4.39 17.20
N HIS A 45 10.61 5.69 16.99
CA HIS A 45 9.52 6.59 16.59
C HIS A 45 9.64 6.89 15.10
N PHE A 46 8.51 6.77 14.39
CA PHE A 46 8.42 7.06 12.97
C PHE A 46 7.74 8.41 12.74
N GLN A 47 8.36 9.25 11.91
CA GLN A 47 7.72 10.43 11.37
C GLN A 47 6.62 10.02 10.37
N SER A 48 5.53 10.77 10.31
CA SER A 48 4.43 10.51 9.37
C SER A 48 4.88 10.53 7.91
N SER A 49 5.79 11.44 7.54
CA SER A 49 6.38 11.51 6.19
C SER A 49 7.27 10.32 5.88
N ALA A 50 8.05 9.82 6.84
CA ALA A 50 8.86 8.61 6.66
C ALA A 50 7.97 7.39 6.39
N MET A 51 6.83 7.30 7.07
CA MET A 51 5.86 6.24 6.84
C MET A 51 5.26 6.27 5.44
N MET A 52 4.93 7.47 4.96
CA MET A 52 4.42 7.67 3.61
C MET A 52 5.48 7.32 2.55
N ALA A 53 6.73 7.76 2.75
CA ALA A 53 7.83 7.47 1.83
C ALA A 53 8.13 5.97 1.74
N LEU A 54 8.09 5.25 2.87
CA LEU A 54 8.23 3.79 2.89
C LEU A 54 7.09 3.12 2.12
N GLN A 55 5.87 3.61 2.25
CA GLN A 55 4.72 3.05 1.54
C GLN A 55 4.79 3.33 0.04
N GLU A 56 5.15 4.54 -0.35
CA GLU A 56 5.36 4.92 -1.75
C GLU A 56 6.46 4.07 -2.40
N ALA A 57 7.58 3.85 -1.71
CA ALA A 57 8.68 3.03 -2.23
C ALA A 57 8.33 1.52 -2.30
N ALA A 58 7.42 1.04 -1.46
CA ALA A 58 7.00 -0.36 -1.45
C ALA A 58 5.93 -0.69 -2.50
N GLU A 59 5.12 0.30 -2.89
CA GLU A 59 4.03 0.16 -3.87
C GLU A 59 4.37 0.66 -5.29
N ALA A 60 5.49 1.38 -5.45
CA ALA A 60 6.03 1.80 -6.74
C ALA A 60 6.53 0.59 -7.56
#